data_AF-A0A7J9N3Q3-F1
#
_entry.id   AF-A0A7J9N3Q3-F1
#
_cell.length_a   1.000
_cell.length_b   1.000
_cell.length_c   1.000
_cell.angle_alpha   90.00
_cell.angle_beta   90.00
_cell.angle_gamma   90.00
#
_symmetry.space_group_name_H-M   'P 1'
#
loop_
_entity.id
_entity.type
_entity.pdbx_description
1 polymer ?
#
loop_
_entity_poly.entity_id
_entity_poly.type
_entity_poly.pdbx_seq_one_letter_code
_entity_poly.pdbx_strand_id
1 'polypeptide(L)' 'MPSKIAFTIWRIFWDFIPNFANLIIRRVVTNDRCPRCRSKVEGSLHVFRDCPMTTEVWYLKLWSTGGHTKSQDPF' A
#
# COMPACT_ATOMS: atom_id res chain seq x y z
N MET A 1 -23.03 -5.10 0.78
CA MET A 1 -21.55 -5.05 0.62
C MET A 1 -21.06 -6.42 0.20
N PRO A 2 -20.22 -6.56 -0.84
CA PRO A 2 -19.66 -7.86 -1.19
C PRO A 2 -18.89 -8.46 -0.01
N SER A 3 -19.19 -9.70 0.39
CA SER A 3 -18.69 -10.31 1.63
C SER A 3 -17.16 -10.34 1.73
N LYS A 4 -16.47 -10.50 0.60
CA LYS A 4 -15.00 -10.50 0.52
C LYS A 4 -14.39 -9.15 0.91
N ILE A 5 -15.03 -8.05 0.55
CA ILE A 5 -14.55 -6.69 0.86
C ILE A 5 -14.73 -6.42 2.35
N ALA A 6 -15.91 -6.73 2.90
CA ALA A 6 -16.18 -6.57 4.33
C ALA A 6 -15.22 -7.38 5.20
N PHE A 7 -14.95 -8.64 4.83
CA PHE A 7 -13.99 -9.49 5.54
C PHE A 7 -12.56 -8.95 5.46
N THR A 8 -12.15 -8.44 4.30
CA THR A 8 -10.81 -7.84 4.12
C THR A 8 -10.67 -6.58 4.98
N ILE A 9 -11.67 -5.70 4.98
CA ILE A 9 -11.72 -4.51 5.82
C ILE A 9 -11.63 -4.88 7.29
N TRP A 10 -12.40 -5.88 7.73
CA TRP A 10 -12.34 -6.39 9.09
C TRP A 10 -10.92 -6.86 9.44
N ARG A 11 -10.27 -7.66 8.58
CA ARG A 11 -8.88 -8.09 8.80
C ARG A 11 -7.88 -6.93 8.90
N ILE A 12 -8.08 -5.86 8.11
CA ILE A 12 -7.25 -4.65 8.18
C ILE A 12 -7.42 -3.97 9.53
N PHE A 13 -8.65 -3.81 10.01
CA PHE A 13 -8.93 -3.15 11.29
C PHE A 13 -8.37 -3.89 12.50
N TRP A 14 -8.28 -5.21 12.43
CA TRP A 14 -7.74 -6.06 13.50
C TRP A 14 -6.25 -6.37 13.34
N ASP A 15 -5.55 -5.73 12.39
CA ASP A 15 -4.14 -6.01 12.08
C ASP A 15 -3.88 -7.51 11.78
N PHE A 16 -4.88 -8.22 11.25
CA PHE A 16 -4.81 -9.63 10.85
C PHE A 16 -4.27 -9.82 9.42
N ILE A 17 -3.68 -8.76 8.86
CA ILE A 17 -2.88 -8.83 7.64
C ILE A 17 -1.41 -8.81 8.05
N PRO A 18 -0.58 -9.70 7.51
CA PRO A 18 0.86 -9.63 7.74
C PRO A 18 1.38 -8.30 7.22
N ASN A 19 1.98 -7.53 8.11
CA ASN A 19 2.71 -6.29 7.84
C ASN A 19 4.03 -6.34 8.61
N PHE A 20 5.03 -5.55 8.22
CA PHE A 20 6.35 -5.67 8.85
C PHE A 20 6.35 -5.27 10.33
N ALA A 21 5.45 -4.39 10.79
CA ALA A 21 5.30 -4.10 12.22
C ALA A 21 4.93 -5.36 13.02
N ASN A 22 3.97 -6.15 12.53
CA ASN A 22 3.57 -7.42 13.14
C ASN A 22 4.66 -8.50 13.01
N LEU A 23 5.44 -8.49 11.93
CA LEU A 23 6.52 -9.44 11.73
C LEU A 23 7.72 -9.17 12.66
N ILE A 24 8.00 -7.91 13.00
CA ILE A 24 8.99 -7.56 14.03
C ILE A 24 8.58 -8.13 15.39
N ILE A 25 7.31 -7.99 15.79
CA ILE A 25 6.79 -8.51 17.06
C ILE A 25 6.98 -10.04 17.13
N ARG A 26 6.77 -10.72 16.00
CA ARG A 26 6.97 -12.17 15.86
C ARG A 26 8.43 -12.57 15.63
N ARG A 27 9.38 -11.61 15.63
CA ARG A 27 10.81 -11.81 15.41
C ARG A 27 11.15 -12.48 14.08
N VAL A 28 10.31 -12.30 13.06
CA VAL A 28 10.51 -12.85 11.70
C VAL A 28 11.43 -11.93 10.88
N VAL A 29 11.36 -10.62 11.13
CA VAL A 29 12.18 -9.60 10.47
C VAL A 29 12.80 -8.68 11.51
N THR A 30 13.85 -7.95 11.13
CA THR A 30 14.58 -7.01 12.01
C THR A 30 14.31 -5.53 11.69
N ASN A 31 13.64 -5.26 10.58
CA ASN A 31 13.32 -3.90 10.12
C ASN A 31 11.83 -3.85 9.76
N ASP A 32 11.11 -2.89 10.34
CA ASP A 32 9.68 -2.69 10.13
C ASP A 32 9.37 -1.58 9.12
N ARG A 33 10.40 -0.94 8.56
CA ARG A 33 10.19 0.12 7.58
C ARG A 33 9.50 -0.41 6.34
N CYS A 34 8.50 0.34 5.89
CA CYS A 34 7.78 0.08 4.65
C CYS A 34 8.77 -0.09 3.48
N PRO A 35 8.76 -1.23 2.78
CA PRO A 35 9.67 -1.48 1.68
C PRO A 35 9.39 -0.58 0.46
N ARG A 36 8.18 -0.01 0.38
CA ARG A 36 7.75 0.90 -0.68
C ARG A 36 8.29 2.31 -0.49
N CYS A 37 7.95 2.97 0.63
CA CYS A 37 8.33 4.37 0.85
C CYS A 37 9.61 4.54 1.68
N ARG A 38 10.05 3.49 2.39
CA ARG A 38 11.24 3.44 3.26
C ARG A 38 11.29 4.48 4.38
N SER A 39 10.21 5.23 4.62
CA SER A 39 10.18 6.39 5.51
C SER A 39 9.44 6.15 6.82
N LYS A 40 8.45 5.25 6.84
CA LYS A 40 7.62 4.95 8.01
C LYS A 40 7.53 3.44 8.26
N VAL A 41 7.15 3.07 9.47
CA VAL A 41 6.82 1.70 9.85
C VAL A 41 5.66 1.18 8.99
N GLU A 42 5.77 -0.06 8.53
CA GLU A 42 4.76 -0.74 7.75
C GLU A 42 3.66 -1.33 8.66
N GLY A 43 2.62 -0.54 8.92
CA GLY A 43 1.37 -1.01 9.52
C GLY A 43 0.25 -1.17 8.48
N SER A 44 -0.88 -1.79 8.88
CA SER A 44 -2.00 -2.06 7.95
C SER A 44 -2.54 -0.78 7.30
N LEU A 45 -2.83 0.28 8.07
CA LEU A 45 -3.29 1.55 7.51
C LEU A 45 -2.23 2.23 6.62
N HIS A 46 -0.95 2.08 6.96
CA HIS A 46 0.12 2.59 6.12
C HIS A 46 0.13 1.89 4.76
N VAL A 47 0.05 0.56 4.73
CA VAL A 47 0.03 -0.23 3.50
C VAL A 47 -1.12 0.15 2.58
N PHE A 48 -2.32 0.36 3.12
CA PHE A 48 -3.54 0.55 2.32
C PHE A 48 -3.93 2.01 2.08
N ARG A 49 -3.48 2.97 2.91
CA ARG A 49 -3.94 4.36 2.87
C ARG A 49 -2.80 5.38 2.96
N ASP A 50 -1.91 5.25 3.94
CA ASP A 50 -0.97 6.34 4.29
C ASP A 50 0.38 6.28 3.57
N CYS A 51 0.69 5.18 2.88
CA CYS A 51 1.91 5.04 2.08
C CYS A 51 1.77 5.88 0.81
N PRO A 52 2.68 6.82 0.52
CA PRO A 52 2.63 7.66 -0.68
C PRO A 52 2.49 6.85 -1.97
N MET A 53 3.22 5.75 -2.09
CA MET A 53 3.11 4.84 -3.24
C MET A 53 1.72 4.22 -3.39
N THR A 54 1.01 3.98 -2.28
CA THR A 54 -0.37 3.46 -2.30
C THR A 54 -1.35 4.58 -2.63
N THR A 55 -1.13 5.77 -2.09
CA THR A 55 -1.88 6.98 -2.40
C THR A 55 -1.86 7.26 -3.92
N GLU A 56 -0.69 7.15 -4.56
CA GLU A 56 -0.56 7.25 -6.02
C GLU A 56 -1.44 6.24 -6.76
N VAL A 57 -1.48 4.98 -6.30
CA VAL A 57 -2.34 3.94 -6.90
C VAL A 57 -3.83 4.29 -6.81
N TRP A 58 -4.29 4.87 -5.70
CA TRP A 58 -5.68 5.32 -5.57
C TRP A 58 -6.01 6.49 -6.50
N TYR A 59 -5.03 7.36 -6.75
CA TYR A 59 -5.18 8.53 -7.62
C TYR A 59 -4.80 8.27 -9.07
N LEU A 60 -4.31 7.08 -9.42
CA LEU A 60 -4.16 6.61 -10.80
C LEU A 60 -5.54 6.42 -11.44
N LYS A 61 -6.18 7.55 -11.76
CA LYS A 61 -7.29 7.64 -12.69
C LYS A 61 -6.72 7.42 -14.10
N LEU A 62 -6.90 6.21 -14.63
CA LEU A 62 -7.01 5.95 -16.08
C LEU A 62 -5.76 6.18 -16.96
N TRP A 63 -4.62 5.54 -16.67
CA TRP A 63 -3.58 5.34 -17.71
C TRP A 63 -3.90 4.19 -18.70
N SER A 64 -5.14 3.66 -18.67
CA SER A 64 -5.53 2.50 -19.51
C SER A 64 -6.66 2.79 -20.51
N THR A 65 -7.13 4.03 -20.65
CA THR A 65 -8.07 4.39 -21.74
C THR A 65 -7.43 5.38 -22.70
N GLY A 66 -6.48 4.89 -23.49
CA GLY A 66 -6.23 5.36 -24.86
C GLY A 66 -5.19 6.47 -25.07
N GLY A 67 -4.14 6.14 -25.84
CA GLY A 67 -3.56 7.09 -26.80
C GLY A 67 -2.04 7.28 -26.76
N HIS A 68 -1.35 6.54 -27.63
CA HIS A 68 -0.21 6.96 -28.45
C HIS A 68 0.76 8.06 -27.92
N THR A 69 2.01 7.61 -27.72
CA THR A 69 3.29 8.31 -28.00
C THR A 69 3.26 9.81 -28.29
N LYS A 70 3.97 10.58 -27.45
CA LYS A 70 5.01 11.59 -27.81
C LYS A 70 5.60 12.10 -26.49
N SER A 71 6.82 11.68 -26.13
CA SER A 71 8.10 12.35 -26.44
C SER A 71 8.29 13.69 -25.73
N GLN A 72 9.34 13.77 -24.86
CA GLN A 72 10.11 14.97 -24.47
C GLN A 72 9.33 16.13 -23.78
N ASP A 73 9.81 16.91 -22.79
CA ASP A 73 10.99 17.05 -21.93
C ASP A 73 10.57 18.08 -20.82
N PRO A 74 11.42 18.95 -20.25
CA PRO A 74 12.03 18.78 -18.93
C PRO A 74 11.64 19.91 -17.95
N PHE A 75 11.74 19.66 -16.65
CA PHE A 75 12.28 20.56 -15.63
C PHE A 75 12.46 19.78 -14.32
#